data_AF-A0A2N7QE75-F1
#
_entry.id   AF-A0A2N7QE75-F1
#
_cell.length_a   1.000
_cell.length_b   1.000
_cell.length_c   1.000
_cell.angle_alpha   90.00
_cell.angle_beta   90.00
_cell.angle_gamma   90.00
#
_symmetry.space_group_name_H-M   'P 1'
#
loop_
_entity.id
_entity.type
_entity.pdbx_description
1 polymer ?
#
loop_
_entity_poly.entity_id
_entity_poly.type
_entity_poly.pdbx_seq_one_letter_code
_entity_poly.pdbx_strand_id
1 'polypeptide(L)'
;MEGYNTSIEYKGARFMVQTQDKGPAFNYIESLVYISGRLVASKKVSYVDHLNQPNLGNIIQRLVDDLHAEVLDEIVEGKFDKFIE
;
A
#
# COMPACT_ATOMS: atom_id res chain seq x y z
N MET A 1 -3.31 -7.94 12.25
CA MET A 1 -2.01 -7.51 11.70
C MET A 1 -2.07 -6.00 11.55
N GLU A 2 -1.03 -5.31 12.02
CA GLU A 2 -0.94 -3.86 11.92
C GLU A 2 -0.49 -3.53 10.49
N GLY A 3 -1.28 -2.71 9.79
CA GLY A 3 -0.86 -2.16 8.51
C GLY A 3 0.28 -1.14 8.66
N TYR A 4 0.85 -0.71 7.55
CA TYR A 4 1.85 0.37 7.54
C TYR A 4 1.21 1.73 7.34
N ASN A 5 1.78 2.73 8.01
CA ASN A 5 1.49 4.14 7.82
C ASN A 5 2.82 4.89 7.69
N THR A 6 3.11 5.41 6.50
CA THR A 6 4.37 6.11 6.22
C THR A 6 4.06 7.47 5.63
N SER A 7 4.75 8.50 6.09
CA SER A 7 4.73 9.82 5.46
C SER A 7 6.10 10.09 4.86
N ILE A 8 6.12 10.52 3.60
CA ILE A 8 7.33 10.78 2.85
C ILE A 8 7.23 12.14 2.15
N GLU A 9 8.29 12.93 2.26
CA GLU A 9 8.44 14.17 1.51
C GLU A 9 9.15 13.86 0.19
N TYR A 10 8.59 14.33 -0.92
CA TYR A 10 9.16 14.14 -2.24
C TYR A 10 8.79 15.34 -3.13
N LYS A 11 9.82 15.96 -3.72
CA LYS A 11 9.70 17.18 -4.56
C LYS A 11 8.84 18.31 -3.93
N GLY A 12 8.96 18.49 -2.61
CA GLY A 12 8.23 19.55 -1.89
C GLY A 12 6.78 19.22 -1.55
N ALA A 13 6.25 18.07 -1.99
CA ALA A 13 4.98 17.53 -1.56
C ALA A 13 5.14 16.50 -0.45
N ARG A 14 4.18 16.46 0.48
CA ARG A 14 4.10 15.42 1.52
C ARG A 14 3.08 14.38 1.13
N PHE A 15 3.55 13.17 0.88
CA PHE A 15 2.72 12.00 0.67
C PHE A 15 2.47 11.26 1.98
N MET A 16 1.32 10.59 2.07
CA MET A 16 1.04 9.58 3.08
C MET A 16 0.62 8.29 2.40
N VAL A 17 1.24 7.18 2.81
CA VAL A 17 0.95 5.84 2.31
C VAL A 17 0.42 5.00 3.47
N GLN A 18 -0.75 4.42 3.28
CA GLN A 18 -1.37 3.51 4.26
C GLN A 18 -1.62 2.16 3.62
N THR A 19 -1.08 1.08 4.17
CA THR A 19 -1.22 -0.27 3.59
C THR A 19 -1.76 -1.24 4.62
N GLN A 20 -2.84 -1.95 4.32
CA GLN A 20 -3.49 -2.87 5.25
C GLN A 20 -4.11 -4.08 4.56
N ASP A 21 -4.15 -5.22 5.25
CA ASP A 21 -5.03 -6.33 4.90
C ASP A 21 -6.49 -5.95 5.18
N LYS A 22 -7.37 -6.10 4.18
CA LYS A 22 -8.82 -5.87 4.36
C LYS A 22 -9.52 -7.03 5.04
N GLY A 23 -8.82 -8.14 5.23
CA GLY A 23 -9.25 -9.30 5.97
C GLY A 23 -10.06 -10.30 5.14
N PRO A 24 -10.48 -11.41 5.78
CA PRO A 24 -11.03 -12.60 5.09
C PRO A 24 -12.35 -12.37 4.34
N ALA A 25 -13.08 -11.31 4.66
CA ALA A 25 -14.30 -10.94 3.93
C ALA A 25 -14.00 -10.43 2.51
N PHE A 26 -12.79 -9.91 2.30
CA PHE A 26 -12.37 -9.24 1.07
C PHE A 26 -11.23 -9.96 0.35
N ASN A 27 -10.35 -10.64 1.10
CA ASN A 27 -9.23 -11.43 0.57
C ASN A 27 -8.21 -10.63 -0.25
N TYR A 28 -8.00 -9.36 0.10
CA TYR A 28 -6.96 -8.53 -0.52
C TYR A 28 -6.34 -7.55 0.46
N ILE A 29 -5.13 -7.12 0.12
CA ILE A 29 -4.41 -6.02 0.76
C ILE A 29 -4.59 -4.75 -0.07
N GLU A 30 -4.74 -3.61 0.59
CA GLU A 30 -4.96 -2.31 -0.03
C GLU A 30 -3.91 -1.32 0.46
N SER A 31 -3.30 -0.59 -0.49
CA SER A 31 -2.47 0.58 -0.22
C SER A 31 -3.18 1.84 -0.72
N LEU A 32 -3.22 2.89 0.10
CA LEU A 32 -3.85 4.18 -0.18
C LEU A 32 -2.77 5.27 -0.16
N VAL A 33 -2.74 6.10 -1.19
CA VAL A 33 -1.78 7.21 -1.33
C VAL A 33 -2.52 8.53 -1.24
N TYR A 34 -2.10 9.36 -0.28
CA TYR A 34 -2.63 10.69 -0.07
C TYR A 34 -1.57 11.76 -0.32
N ILE A 35 -2.00 12.93 -0.79
CA ILE A 35 -1.23 14.17 -0.79
C ILE A 35 -2.08 15.24 -0.12
N SER A 36 -1.54 15.92 0.90
CA SER A 36 -2.27 16.97 1.64
C SER A 36 -3.69 16.56 2.08
N GLY A 37 -3.87 15.30 2.49
CA GLY A 37 -5.16 14.75 2.91
C GLY A 37 -6.11 14.30 1.79
N ARG A 38 -5.78 14.55 0.52
CA ARG A 38 -6.55 14.07 -0.64
C ARG A 38 -6.04 12.70 -1.10
N LEU A 39 -6.94 11.73 -1.24
CA LEU A 39 -6.61 10.45 -1.88
C LEU A 39 -6.32 10.65 -3.37
N VAL A 40 -5.14 10.24 -3.82
CA VAL A 40 -4.71 10.38 -5.22
C VAL A 40 -4.54 9.03 -5.92
N ALA A 41 -4.33 7.95 -5.17
CA ALA A 41 -4.27 6.60 -5.72
C ALA A 41 -4.60 5.53 -4.68
N SER A 42 -4.96 4.35 -5.19
CA SER A 42 -5.04 3.13 -4.41
C SER A 42 -4.49 1.96 -5.22
N LYS A 43 -3.92 0.96 -4.54
CA LYS A 43 -3.40 -0.27 -5.15
C LYS A 43 -3.85 -1.47 -4.33
N LYS A 44 -4.17 -2.58 -5.01
CA LYS A 44 -4.72 -3.78 -4.38
C LYS A 44 -3.99 -5.01 -4.82
N VAL A 45 -3.77 -5.94 -3.88
CA VAL A 45 -3.19 -7.26 -4.15
C VAL A 45 -4.09 -8.32 -3.53
N SER A 46 -4.66 -9.18 -4.39
CA SER A 46 -5.46 -10.32 -3.97
C SER A 46 -4.57 -11.43 -3.41
N TYR A 47 -5.04 -12.14 -2.38
CA TYR A 47 -4.42 -13.38 -1.89
C TYR A 47 -5.38 -14.58 -1.95
N VAL A 48 -6.43 -14.50 -2.77
CA VAL A 48 -7.43 -15.58 -2.95
C VAL A 48 -6.78 -16.94 -3.24
N ASP A 49 -5.73 -16.96 -4.06
CA ASP A 49 -5.01 -18.18 -4.44
C ASP A 49 -4.21 -18.81 -3.26
N HIS A 50 -4.04 -18.06 -2.18
CA HIS A 50 -3.29 -18.48 -1.00
C HIS A 50 -4.19 -18.91 0.17
N LEU A 51 -5.52 -18.83 0.07
CA LEU A 51 -6.43 -19.03 1.21
C LEU A 51 -6.29 -20.41 1.90
N ASN A 52 -5.93 -21.44 1.14
CA ASN A 52 -5.75 -22.80 1.68
C ASN A 52 -4.31 -23.10 2.13
N GLN A 53 -3.41 -22.11 2.09
CA GLN A 53 -2.03 -22.29 2.48
C GLN A 53 -1.90 -22.30 4.01
N PRO A 54 -1.18 -23.26 4.60
CA PRO A 54 -1.02 -23.36 6.06
C PRO A 54 -0.26 -22.16 6.65
N ASN A 55 0.50 -21.44 5.83
CA ASN A 55 1.25 -20.24 6.19
C ASN A 55 0.58 -18.94 5.69
N LEU A 56 -0.74 -18.91 5.51
CA LEU A 56 -1.49 -17.74 5.00
C LEU A 56 -1.12 -16.44 5.73
N GLY A 57 -1.01 -16.45 7.06
CA GLY A 57 -0.63 -15.25 7.82
C GLY A 57 0.73 -14.66 7.41
N ASN A 58 1.73 -15.51 7.16
CA ASN A 58 3.04 -15.07 6.68
C ASN A 58 2.99 -14.55 5.24
N ILE A 59 2.14 -15.16 4.40
CA ILE A 59 1.91 -14.71 3.03
C ILE A 59 1.28 -13.31 3.04
N ILE A 60 0.22 -13.11 3.83
CA ILE A 60 -0.44 -11.80 3.95
C ILE A 60 0.58 -10.77 4.47
N GLN A 61 1.38 -11.10 5.48
CA GLN A 61 2.35 -10.13 6.02
C GLN A 61 3.36 -9.72 4.95
N ARG A 62 3.93 -10.69 4.24
CA ARG A 62 4.86 -10.41 3.14
C ARG A 62 4.23 -9.56 2.05
N LEU A 63 2.98 -9.85 1.66
CA LEU A 63 2.28 -9.07 0.64
C LEU A 63 1.98 -7.64 1.13
N VAL A 64 1.75 -7.42 2.43
CA VAL A 64 1.62 -6.08 3.02
C VAL A 64 2.95 -5.32 2.92
N ASP A 65 4.05 -5.98 3.29
CA ASP A 65 5.41 -5.41 3.23
C ASP A 65 5.79 -5.05 1.78
N ASP A 66 5.62 -6.01 0.87
CA ASP A 66 5.95 -5.88 -0.55
C ASP A 66 5.13 -4.77 -1.22
N LEU A 67 3.81 -4.72 -0.97
CA LEU A 67 2.95 -3.66 -1.54
C LEU A 67 3.28 -2.28 -0.96
N HIS A 68 3.64 -2.21 0.32
CA HIS A 68 4.00 -0.94 0.94
C HIS A 68 5.29 -0.38 0.36
N ALA A 69 6.33 -1.22 0.27
CA ALA A 69 7.62 -0.85 -0.34
C ALA A 69 7.43 -0.45 -1.80
N GLU A 70 6.67 -1.21 -2.58
CA GLU A 70 6.39 -0.91 -3.98
C GLU A 70 5.77 0.48 -4.14
N VAL A 71 4.77 0.84 -3.33
CA VAL A 71 4.13 2.18 -3.43
C VAL A 71 5.09 3.31 -3.04
N LEU A 72 5.98 3.10 -2.08
CA LEU A 72 7.02 4.09 -1.75
C LEU A 72 8.00 4.27 -2.91
N ASP A 73 8.43 3.17 -3.55
CA ASP A 73 9.28 3.19 -4.73
C ASP A 73 8.61 3.96 -5.88
N GLU A 74 7.31 3.73 -6.12
CA GLU A 74 6.55 4.46 -7.14
C GLU A 74 6.48 5.98 -6.89
N ILE A 75 6.50 6.42 -5.62
CA ILE A 75 6.59 7.84 -5.25
C ILE A 75 7.95 8.41 -5.63
N VAL A 76 9.04 7.76 -5.23
CA VAL A 76 10.39 8.27 -5.51
C VAL A 76 10.79 8.15 -6.99
N GLU A 77 10.20 7.21 -7.73
CA GLU A 77 10.29 7.09 -9.20
C GLU A 77 9.48 8.18 -9.94
N GLY A 78 8.67 8.96 -9.22
CA GLY A 78 7.91 10.07 -9.77
C GLY A 78 6.61 9.69 -10.47
N LYS A 79 6.07 8.48 -10.25
CA LYS A 79 4.78 8.07 -10.83
C LYS A 79 3.61 8.95 -10.36
N PHE A 80 3.78 9.65 -9.24
CA PHE A 80 2.81 10.57 -8.65
C PHE A 80 3.12 12.05 -8.88
N ASP A 81 4.15 12.40 -9.68
CA ASP A 81 4.56 13.78 -9.97
C ASP A 81 3.39 14.65 -10.46
N LYS A 82 2.48 14.08 -11.26
CA LYS A 82 1.30 14.78 -11.80
C LYS A 82 0.32 15.31 -10.74
N PHE A 83 0.46 14.87 -9.50
CA PHE A 83 -0.36 15.30 -8.37
C PHE A 83 0.32 16.36 -7.49
N ILE A 84 1.59 16.66 -7.77
CA ILE A 84 2.34 17.72 -7.11
C ILE A 84 1.96 19.05 -7.77
N GLU A 85 1.57 20.02 -6.97
CA GLU A 85 1.22 21.39 -7.41
C GLU A 85 2.47 22.25 -7.63
#